data_AF-A0A4Q5SK46-F1
#
_entry.id   AF-A0A4Q5SK46-F1
#
_cell.length_a   1.000
_cell.length_b   1.000
_cell.length_c   1.000
_cell.angle_alpha   90.00
_cell.angle_beta   90.00
_cell.angle_gamma   90.00
#
_symmetry.space_group_name_H-M   'P 1'
#
loop_
_entity.id
_entity.type
_entity.pdbx_description
1 polymer ?
#
loop_
_entity_poly.entity_id
_entity_poly.type
_entity_poly.pdbx_seq_one_letter_code
_entity_poly.pdbx_strand_id
1 'polypeptide(L)'
;MKFNLLSKLKNQTVNYVGSKAFTLSPEMELYTAVVTWSLNDSFYEKDEARLVRLQKLITACNPVFVGKLAVYARTKMYMRSVPLVLVTELAKLHSGDNLVARVTDGVIGRADEITELLACYELLNERTGTKKLNRLSKQLQKGLSTAFNRFDEYQFGKYNRDGAIKLRDALFLVHPKAKDDLQQVLFNKIVSGDLQTPYTWETELSALGQIGFDSDEAKAEAFRAKWEELIDSGKLGYMALLRNLRNIQEAGVSYAHFEKVCARLANADEVARAKQFPFRYLAAYRELINPAVTKVPAQSFVKKLTALMQGQNKGYTGELLEALEKAVQASAANIKGFDHETRVLLACDVSGSMQVPVSAKSKILLYDV
;
A
#
# COMPACT_ATOMS: atom_id res chain seq x y z
N MET A 1 -18.19 21.02 32.29
CA MET A 1 -18.55 20.91 30.86
C MET A 1 -19.93 20.28 30.77
N LYS A 2 -20.95 21.03 30.29
CA LYS A 2 -22.27 20.44 30.03
C LYS A 2 -22.20 19.71 28.69
N PHE A 3 -21.96 18.40 28.73
CA PHE A 3 -22.13 17.55 27.56
C PHE A 3 -23.59 17.65 27.09
N ASN A 4 -23.79 17.96 25.80
CA ASN A 4 -25.08 18.18 25.16
C ASN A 4 -26.14 17.16 25.62
N LEU A 5 -27.07 17.60 26.48
CA LEU A 5 -28.13 16.75 27.06
C LEU A 5 -29.31 16.55 26.10
N LEU A 6 -29.45 17.41 25.09
CA LEU A 6 -30.64 17.50 24.23
C LEU A 6 -30.57 16.64 22.95
N SER A 7 -29.40 16.08 22.58
CA SER A 7 -29.30 15.13 21.46
C SER A 7 -29.61 13.67 21.85
N LYS A 8 -29.87 13.42 23.14
CA LYS A 8 -29.80 12.08 23.75
C LYS A 8 -30.87 11.08 23.32
N LEU A 9 -31.95 11.45 22.62
CA LEU A 9 -33.10 10.53 22.45
C LEU A 9 -33.33 10.01 21.03
N LYS A 10 -32.87 10.67 19.96
CA LYS A 10 -33.24 10.27 18.59
C LYS A 10 -32.29 9.28 17.90
N ASN A 11 -31.06 9.15 18.41
CA ASN A 11 -30.00 8.40 17.72
C ASN A 11 -29.42 7.26 18.57
N GLN A 12 -30.12 6.77 19.59
CA GLN A 12 -29.61 5.65 20.40
C GLN A 12 -29.68 4.33 19.62
N THR A 13 -28.62 3.54 19.70
CA THR A 13 -28.54 2.16 19.21
C THR A 13 -27.73 1.31 20.19
N VAL A 14 -27.46 0.06 19.86
CA VAL A 14 -26.54 -0.81 20.59
C VAL A 14 -25.34 -1.15 19.72
N ASN A 15 -24.16 -1.29 20.34
CA ASN A 15 -22.97 -1.79 19.67
C ASN A 15 -22.98 -3.33 19.59
N TYR A 16 -21.91 -3.91 19.02
CA TYR A 16 -21.76 -5.36 18.85
C TYR A 16 -21.80 -6.17 20.16
N VAL A 17 -21.54 -5.55 21.32
CA VAL A 17 -21.61 -6.20 22.64
C VAL A 17 -22.85 -5.80 23.43
N GLY A 18 -23.86 -5.24 22.76
CA GLY A 18 -25.16 -4.88 23.37
C GLY A 18 -25.14 -3.62 24.24
N SER A 19 -24.04 -2.87 24.27
CA SER A 19 -23.92 -1.64 25.04
C SER A 19 -24.50 -0.44 24.28
N LYS A 20 -25.01 0.55 25.00
CA LYS A 20 -25.59 1.78 24.41
C LYS A 20 -24.58 2.50 23.52
N ALA A 21 -25.00 2.86 22.32
CA ALA A 21 -24.22 3.56 21.30
C ALA A 21 -25.11 4.59 20.58
N PHE A 22 -24.53 5.31 19.61
CA PHE A 22 -25.23 6.31 18.81
C PHE A 22 -25.11 6.02 17.32
N THR A 23 -26.18 6.24 16.57
CA THR A 23 -26.19 6.15 15.11
C THR A 23 -25.50 7.36 14.48
N LEU A 24 -24.71 7.10 13.44
CA LEU A 24 -24.13 8.13 12.58
C LEU A 24 -25.11 8.47 11.46
N SER A 25 -24.98 9.66 10.86
CA SER A 25 -25.65 9.92 9.58
C SER A 25 -25.07 9.01 8.49
N PRO A 26 -25.80 8.70 7.41
CA PRO A 26 -25.29 7.88 6.31
C PRO A 26 -23.95 8.40 5.76
N GLU A 27 -23.79 9.71 5.61
CA GLU A 27 -22.55 10.34 5.13
C GLU A 27 -21.39 10.15 6.09
N MET A 28 -21.64 10.32 7.40
CA MET A 28 -20.61 10.13 8.43
C MET A 28 -20.23 8.66 8.58
N GLU A 29 -21.19 7.74 8.48
CA GLU A 29 -20.92 6.31 8.52
C GLU A 29 -20.17 5.85 7.26
N LEU A 30 -20.53 6.37 6.09
CA LEU A 30 -19.80 6.10 4.85
C LEU A 30 -18.38 6.65 4.95
N TYR A 31 -18.21 7.88 5.44
CA TYR A 31 -16.89 8.48 5.65
C TYR A 31 -16.03 7.62 6.58
N THR A 32 -16.54 7.24 7.76
CA THR A 32 -15.78 6.44 8.73
C THR A 32 -15.42 5.08 8.13
N ALA A 33 -16.37 4.38 7.50
CA ALA A 33 -16.12 3.10 6.84
C ALA A 33 -15.05 3.19 5.74
N VAL A 34 -15.02 4.29 4.99
CA VAL A 34 -14.03 4.53 3.95
C VAL A 34 -12.65 4.84 4.54
N VAL A 35 -12.54 5.74 5.53
CA VAL A 35 -11.23 6.14 6.08
C VAL A 35 -10.60 5.08 6.99
N THR A 36 -11.40 4.16 7.54
CA THR A 36 -10.91 2.98 8.27
C THR A 36 -10.89 1.73 7.41
N TRP A 37 -10.96 1.87 6.08
CA TRP A 37 -11.01 0.73 5.17
C TRP A 37 -9.76 -0.14 5.27
N SER A 38 -9.98 -1.43 5.48
CA SER A 38 -8.99 -2.49 5.42
C SER A 38 -9.49 -3.60 4.49
N LEU A 39 -8.57 -4.30 3.84
CA LEU A 39 -8.83 -5.51 3.05
C LEU A 39 -8.65 -6.79 3.89
N ASN A 40 -8.79 -6.66 5.21
CA ASN A 40 -8.72 -7.79 6.13
C ASN A 40 -9.88 -7.69 7.12
N ASP A 41 -10.34 -8.85 7.58
CA ASP A 41 -11.28 -8.98 8.67
C ASP A 41 -10.85 -8.13 9.87
N SER A 42 -11.81 -7.41 10.43
CA SER A 42 -11.66 -6.73 11.72
C SER A 42 -12.26 -7.57 12.83
N PHE A 43 -11.97 -7.25 14.09
CA PHE A 43 -12.47 -7.99 15.25
C PHE A 43 -14.01 -8.18 15.25
N TYR A 44 -14.77 -7.19 14.76
CA TYR A 44 -16.23 -7.20 14.76
C TYR A 44 -16.89 -7.33 13.38
N GLU A 45 -16.13 -7.20 12.29
CA GLU A 45 -16.68 -7.14 10.93
C GLU A 45 -15.77 -7.87 9.94
N LYS A 46 -16.34 -8.86 9.25
CA LYS A 46 -15.71 -9.57 8.13
C LYS A 46 -15.75 -8.76 6.84
N ASP A 47 -14.82 -9.01 5.94
CA ASP A 47 -14.66 -8.22 4.70
C ASP A 47 -15.89 -8.22 3.78
N GLU A 48 -16.56 -9.37 3.61
CA GLU A 48 -17.78 -9.47 2.80
C GLU A 48 -18.93 -8.64 3.40
N ALA A 49 -19.11 -8.73 4.72
CA ALA A 49 -20.14 -7.96 5.42
C ALA A 49 -19.88 -6.45 5.32
N ARG A 50 -18.61 -6.04 5.39
CA ARG A 50 -18.19 -4.64 5.21
C ARG A 50 -18.53 -4.14 3.82
N LEU A 51 -18.26 -4.93 2.78
CA LEU A 51 -18.57 -4.54 1.41
C LEU A 51 -20.08 -4.34 1.21
N VAL A 52 -20.91 -5.27 1.72
CA VAL A 52 -22.38 -5.14 1.67
C VAL A 52 -22.86 -3.90 2.43
N ARG A 53 -22.28 -3.62 3.61
CA ARG A 53 -22.61 -2.39 4.36
C ARG A 53 -22.21 -1.14 3.60
N LEU A 54 -21.03 -1.13 2.98
CA LEU A 54 -20.55 -0.01 2.17
C LEU A 54 -21.50 0.27 1.00
N GLN A 55 -21.92 -0.76 0.26
CA GLN A 55 -22.87 -0.63 -0.86
C GLN A 55 -24.21 -0.01 -0.42
N LYS A 56 -24.74 -0.44 0.73
CA LYS A 56 -25.95 0.15 1.33
C LYS A 56 -25.76 1.63 1.66
N LEU A 57 -24.65 1.98 2.29
CA LEU A 57 -24.32 3.37 2.65
C LEU A 57 -24.14 4.26 1.41
N ILE A 58 -23.48 3.75 0.36
CA ILE A 58 -23.33 4.47 -0.91
C ILE A 58 -24.72 4.80 -1.50
N THR A 59 -25.64 3.83 -1.49
CA THR A 59 -27.01 4.02 -2.00
C THR A 59 -27.80 5.05 -1.19
N ALA A 60 -27.53 5.15 0.12
CA ALA A 60 -28.18 6.09 1.01
C ALA A 60 -27.60 7.52 0.96
N CYS A 61 -26.47 7.74 0.27
CA CYS A 61 -25.77 9.02 0.23
C CYS A 61 -25.99 9.76 -1.10
N ASN A 62 -25.83 11.08 -1.06
CA ASN A 62 -25.83 11.90 -2.28
C ASN A 62 -24.67 11.46 -3.24
N PRO A 63 -24.93 11.20 -4.53
CA PRO A 63 -23.90 10.78 -5.49
C PRO A 63 -22.68 11.71 -5.57
N VAL A 64 -22.88 13.02 -5.45
CA VAL A 64 -21.79 14.02 -5.45
C VAL A 64 -20.94 13.90 -4.19
N PHE A 65 -21.55 13.59 -3.04
CA PHE A 65 -20.81 13.32 -1.81
C PHE A 65 -19.94 12.07 -1.96
N VAL A 66 -20.50 10.97 -2.47
CA VAL A 66 -19.76 9.72 -2.73
C VAL A 66 -18.58 9.96 -3.67
N GLY A 67 -18.81 10.70 -4.76
CA GLY A 67 -17.75 11.06 -5.72
C GLY A 67 -16.63 11.89 -5.08
N LYS A 68 -16.97 12.91 -4.29
CA LYS A 68 -15.99 13.73 -3.56
C LYS A 68 -15.22 12.89 -2.54
N LEU A 69 -15.89 11.99 -1.83
CA LEU A 69 -15.28 11.10 -0.86
C LEU A 69 -14.28 10.13 -1.54
N ALA A 70 -14.61 9.59 -2.71
CA ALA A 70 -13.70 8.73 -3.46
C ALA A 70 -12.41 9.47 -3.85
N VAL A 71 -12.52 10.68 -4.40
CA VAL A 71 -11.36 11.51 -4.76
C VAL A 71 -10.58 11.91 -3.50
N TYR A 72 -11.25 12.27 -2.41
CA TYR A 72 -10.62 12.60 -1.14
C TYR A 72 -9.83 11.41 -0.56
N ALA A 73 -10.45 10.23 -0.51
CA ALA A 73 -9.83 9.01 -0.04
C ALA A 73 -8.56 8.68 -0.85
N ARG A 74 -8.60 8.89 -2.17
CA ARG A 74 -7.43 8.67 -3.03
C ARG A 74 -6.32 9.70 -2.86
N THR A 75 -6.67 10.98 -2.79
CA THR A 75 -5.72 12.10 -2.96
C THR A 75 -5.25 12.72 -1.64
N LYS A 76 -6.05 12.60 -0.57
CA LYS A 76 -5.75 13.15 0.76
C LYS A 76 -5.44 12.05 1.77
N MET A 77 -6.17 10.93 1.70
CA MET A 77 -5.92 9.77 2.57
C MET A 77 -4.97 8.73 1.93
N TYR A 78 -4.62 8.89 0.65
CA TYR A 78 -3.73 7.99 -0.09
C TYR A 78 -4.18 6.52 -0.11
N MET A 79 -5.49 6.28 0.01
CA MET A 79 -6.09 4.95 -0.05
C MET A 79 -6.17 4.48 -1.50
N ARG A 80 -5.99 3.17 -1.72
CA ARG A 80 -5.90 2.60 -3.09
C ARG A 80 -7.13 1.81 -3.50
N SER A 81 -7.59 0.88 -2.67
CA SER A 81 -8.66 -0.05 -3.04
C SER A 81 -10.06 0.53 -2.89
N VAL A 82 -10.37 1.15 -1.74
CA VAL A 82 -11.73 1.69 -1.49
C VAL A 82 -12.19 2.75 -2.48
N PRO A 83 -11.35 3.67 -3.01
CA PRO A 83 -11.82 4.59 -4.04
C PRO A 83 -12.31 3.91 -5.32
N LEU A 84 -11.71 2.76 -5.69
CA LEU A 84 -12.12 1.98 -6.86
C LEU A 84 -13.49 1.34 -6.64
N VAL A 85 -13.75 0.84 -5.43
CA VAL A 85 -15.07 0.32 -5.02
C VAL A 85 -16.11 1.43 -5.08
N LEU A 86 -15.83 2.60 -4.49
CA LEU A 86 -16.75 3.75 -4.49
C LEU A 86 -17.08 4.20 -5.92
N VAL A 87 -16.09 4.34 -6.80
CA VAL A 87 -16.31 4.71 -8.21
C VAL A 87 -17.12 3.67 -8.95
N THR A 88 -16.85 2.38 -8.72
CA THR A 88 -17.55 1.28 -9.39
C THR A 88 -19.02 1.22 -8.99
N GLU A 89 -19.32 1.34 -7.70
CA GLU A 89 -20.70 1.39 -7.20
C GLU A 89 -21.42 2.67 -7.64
N LEU A 90 -20.74 3.83 -7.59
CA LEU A 90 -21.30 5.09 -8.09
C LEU A 90 -21.67 5.00 -9.58
N ALA A 91 -20.87 4.28 -10.38
CA ALA A 91 -21.14 4.06 -11.80
C ALA A 91 -22.38 3.20 -12.08
N LYS A 92 -22.84 2.38 -11.12
CA LYS A 92 -24.11 1.63 -11.21
C LYS A 92 -25.31 2.52 -10.91
N LEU A 93 -25.15 3.46 -9.97
CA LEU A 93 -26.26 4.22 -9.40
C LEU A 93 -26.49 5.56 -10.09
N HIS A 94 -25.47 6.15 -10.72
CA HIS A 94 -25.52 7.51 -11.25
C HIS A 94 -25.28 7.57 -12.77
N SER A 95 -26.17 8.28 -13.47
CA SER A 95 -26.08 8.53 -14.92
C SER A 95 -26.69 9.88 -15.28
N GLY A 96 -26.51 10.33 -16.53
CA GLY A 96 -27.10 11.57 -17.04
C GLY A 96 -26.19 12.80 -17.01
N ASP A 97 -25.01 12.72 -16.40
CA ASP A 97 -24.00 13.78 -16.41
C ASP A 97 -22.56 13.21 -16.55
N ASN A 98 -21.55 14.00 -16.18
CA ASN A 98 -20.14 13.61 -16.22
C ASN A 98 -19.51 13.30 -14.86
N LEU A 99 -20.29 13.18 -13.79
CA LEU A 99 -19.79 13.00 -12.42
C LEU A 99 -18.89 11.78 -12.32
N VAL A 100 -19.35 10.61 -12.76
CA VAL A 100 -18.58 9.35 -12.65
C VAL A 100 -17.30 9.43 -13.47
N ALA A 101 -17.33 10.08 -14.64
CA ALA A 101 -16.15 10.26 -15.48
C ALA A 101 -15.08 11.11 -14.78
N ARG A 102 -15.49 12.22 -14.16
CA ARG A 102 -14.59 13.11 -13.41
C ARG A 102 -14.04 12.46 -12.14
N VAL A 103 -14.87 11.72 -11.42
CA VAL A 103 -14.44 10.99 -10.22
C VAL A 103 -13.46 9.89 -10.59
N THR A 104 -13.74 9.12 -11.65
CA THR A 104 -12.81 8.09 -12.16
C THR A 104 -11.45 8.70 -12.49
N ASP A 105 -11.42 9.80 -13.24
CA ASP A 105 -10.17 10.50 -13.58
C ASP A 105 -9.39 10.97 -12.34
N GLY A 106 -10.09 11.49 -11.33
CA GLY A 106 -9.51 11.93 -10.06
C GLY A 106 -9.09 10.80 -9.11
N VAL A 107 -9.61 9.58 -9.30
CA VAL A 107 -9.27 8.39 -8.51
C VAL A 107 -8.09 7.62 -9.10
N ILE A 108 -7.95 7.57 -10.42
CA ILE A 108 -6.84 6.84 -11.06
C ILE A 108 -5.55 7.65 -10.98
N GLY A 109 -4.75 7.37 -9.96
CA GLY A 109 -3.46 8.03 -9.71
C GLY A 109 -2.24 7.21 -10.12
N ARG A 110 -2.40 5.92 -10.48
CA ARG A 110 -1.32 5.04 -10.96
C ARG A 110 -1.78 4.18 -12.13
N ALA A 111 -0.83 3.70 -12.94
CA ALA A 111 -1.15 2.93 -14.14
C ALA A 111 -1.77 1.55 -13.84
N ASP A 112 -1.39 0.89 -12.73
CA ASP A 112 -2.03 -0.35 -12.28
C ASP A 112 -3.50 -0.16 -11.87
N GLU A 113 -3.86 1.04 -11.39
CA GLU A 113 -5.24 1.32 -10.96
C GLU A 113 -6.25 1.26 -12.12
N ILE A 114 -5.79 1.36 -13.38
CA ILE A 114 -6.61 1.14 -14.57
C ILE A 114 -7.13 -0.30 -14.61
N THR A 115 -6.24 -1.29 -14.52
CA THR A 115 -6.61 -2.71 -14.56
C THR A 115 -7.28 -3.15 -13.27
N GLU A 116 -6.87 -2.59 -12.11
CA GLU A 116 -7.55 -2.83 -10.83
C GLU A 116 -9.00 -2.32 -10.83
N LEU A 117 -9.30 -1.16 -11.44
CA LEU A 117 -10.68 -0.67 -11.55
C LEU A 117 -11.52 -1.61 -12.41
N LEU A 118 -10.98 -2.11 -13.52
CA LEU A 118 -11.70 -3.06 -14.38
C LEU A 118 -11.93 -4.40 -13.66
N ALA A 119 -10.96 -4.89 -12.89
CA ALA A 119 -11.12 -6.09 -12.07
C ALA A 119 -12.17 -5.88 -10.97
N CYS A 120 -12.17 -4.70 -10.33
CA CYS A 120 -13.17 -4.29 -9.37
C CYS A 120 -14.56 -4.23 -10.01
N TYR A 121 -14.66 -3.70 -11.24
CA TYR A 121 -15.89 -3.68 -12.02
C TYR A 121 -16.40 -5.09 -12.33
N GLU A 122 -15.54 -6.00 -12.79
CA GLU A 122 -15.88 -7.40 -13.03
C GLU A 122 -16.46 -8.06 -11.77
N LEU A 123 -15.75 -7.93 -10.64
CA LEU A 123 -16.12 -8.54 -9.37
C LEU A 123 -17.44 -7.98 -8.83
N LEU A 124 -17.55 -6.66 -8.70
CA LEU A 124 -18.70 -6.01 -8.07
C LEU A 124 -19.97 -6.08 -8.92
N ASN A 125 -19.85 -6.31 -10.23
CA ASN A 125 -20.99 -6.52 -11.11
C ASN A 125 -21.23 -8.01 -11.42
N GLU A 126 -20.61 -8.93 -10.66
CA GLU A 126 -20.79 -10.38 -10.75
C GLU A 126 -20.67 -10.92 -12.18
N ARG A 127 -19.67 -10.44 -12.92
CA ARG A 127 -19.53 -10.72 -14.35
C ARG A 127 -18.87 -12.09 -14.56
N THR A 128 -19.71 -13.12 -14.73
CA THR A 128 -19.26 -14.53 -14.84
C THR A 128 -19.19 -15.06 -16.28
N GLY A 129 -19.74 -14.36 -17.27
CA GLY A 129 -19.74 -14.80 -18.68
C GLY A 129 -18.40 -14.62 -19.40
N THR A 130 -18.28 -15.12 -20.64
CA THR A 130 -17.02 -15.03 -21.43
C THR A 130 -16.56 -13.60 -21.68
N LYS A 131 -17.49 -12.66 -21.91
CA LYS A 131 -17.19 -11.23 -22.11
C LYS A 131 -17.44 -10.44 -20.81
N LYS A 132 -16.60 -10.65 -19.80
CA LYS A 132 -16.81 -10.13 -18.44
C LYS A 132 -16.89 -8.61 -18.34
N LEU A 133 -16.13 -7.89 -19.16
CA LEU A 133 -16.11 -6.43 -19.18
C LEU A 133 -17.05 -5.81 -20.22
N ASN A 134 -18.02 -6.59 -20.73
CA ASN A 134 -19.04 -6.04 -21.60
C ASN A 134 -19.93 -5.03 -20.85
N ARG A 135 -20.44 -4.03 -21.57
CA ARG A 135 -21.31 -2.97 -21.01
C ARG A 135 -20.63 -2.14 -19.92
N LEU A 136 -19.31 -1.94 -20.01
CA LEU A 136 -18.60 -0.97 -19.19
C LEU A 136 -19.31 0.39 -19.29
N SER A 137 -19.52 1.06 -18.15
CA SER A 137 -20.11 2.39 -18.10
C SER A 137 -19.33 3.34 -19.00
N LYS A 138 -20.03 4.08 -19.87
CA LYS A 138 -19.42 5.08 -20.75
C LYS A 138 -18.71 6.19 -19.98
N GLN A 139 -19.18 6.49 -18.77
CA GLN A 139 -18.50 7.43 -17.89
C GLN A 139 -17.19 6.86 -17.32
N LEU A 140 -17.18 5.60 -16.88
CA LEU A 140 -15.93 4.93 -16.47
C LEU A 140 -14.93 4.87 -17.64
N GLN A 141 -15.40 4.49 -18.83
CA GLN A 141 -14.59 4.49 -20.06
C GLN A 141 -13.99 5.87 -20.34
N LYS A 142 -14.78 6.94 -20.21
CA LYS A 142 -14.32 8.32 -20.42
C LYS A 142 -13.29 8.77 -19.38
N GLY A 143 -13.49 8.42 -18.11
CA GLY A 143 -12.52 8.70 -17.04
C GLY A 143 -11.20 7.95 -17.23
N LEU A 144 -11.27 6.64 -17.52
CA LEU A 144 -10.10 5.83 -17.83
C LEU A 144 -9.36 6.32 -19.09
N SER A 145 -10.09 6.77 -20.10
CA SER A 145 -9.52 7.36 -21.32
C SER A 145 -8.66 8.59 -21.01
N THR A 146 -9.10 9.41 -20.06
CA THR A 146 -8.34 10.57 -19.57
C THR A 146 -7.12 10.12 -18.77
N ALA A 147 -7.29 9.15 -17.87
CA ALA A 147 -6.20 8.62 -17.06
C ALA A 147 -5.07 7.96 -17.88
N PHE A 148 -5.38 7.25 -18.96
CA PHE A 148 -4.37 6.66 -19.86
C PHE A 148 -3.39 7.69 -20.41
N ASN A 149 -3.84 8.93 -20.62
CA ASN A 149 -3.00 10.03 -21.14
C ASN A 149 -2.11 10.68 -20.07
N ARG A 150 -2.17 10.24 -18.81
CA ARG A 150 -1.39 10.78 -17.68
C ARG A 150 -0.05 10.12 -17.48
N PHE A 151 0.11 8.86 -17.91
CA PHE A 151 1.25 8.03 -17.54
C PHE A 151 2.31 7.94 -18.64
N ASP A 152 3.56 7.87 -18.23
CA ASP A 152 4.73 7.65 -19.09
C ASP A 152 5.06 6.16 -19.27
N GLU A 153 6.08 5.87 -20.10
CA GLU A 153 6.53 4.50 -20.38
C GLU A 153 7.05 3.79 -19.14
N TYR A 154 7.76 4.49 -18.25
CA TYR A 154 8.27 3.90 -17.00
C TYR A 154 7.09 3.43 -16.12
N GLN A 155 6.07 4.26 -15.95
CA GLN A 155 4.90 3.94 -15.15
C GLN A 155 4.10 2.78 -15.73
N PHE A 156 3.87 2.76 -17.05
CA PHE A 156 3.22 1.63 -17.68
C PHE A 156 4.06 0.35 -17.58
N GLY A 157 5.35 0.40 -17.89
CA GLY A 157 6.26 -0.75 -17.80
C GLY A 157 6.35 -1.32 -16.38
N LYS A 158 6.42 -0.45 -15.36
CA LYS A 158 6.52 -0.85 -13.94
C LYS A 158 5.30 -1.64 -13.46
N TYR A 159 4.14 -1.33 -14.04
CA TYR A 159 2.86 -1.92 -13.67
C TYR A 159 2.32 -2.89 -14.73
N ASN A 160 3.09 -3.15 -15.80
CA ASN A 160 2.75 -4.13 -16.82
C ASN A 160 2.99 -5.55 -16.28
N ARG A 161 2.01 -6.07 -15.55
CA ARG A 161 2.07 -7.40 -14.91
C ARG A 161 1.15 -8.37 -15.63
N ASP A 162 1.50 -9.66 -15.53
CA ASP A 162 0.68 -10.75 -16.03
C ASP A 162 -0.49 -11.04 -15.08
N GLY A 163 -1.49 -10.16 -15.09
CA GLY A 163 -2.73 -10.29 -14.34
C GLY A 163 -3.89 -10.78 -15.20
N ALA A 164 -5.03 -11.08 -14.56
CA ALA A 164 -6.25 -11.51 -15.25
C ALA A 164 -6.77 -10.49 -16.28
N ILE A 165 -6.56 -9.20 -16.02
CA ILE A 165 -6.80 -8.11 -16.97
C ILE A 165 -5.47 -7.43 -17.24
N LYS A 166 -4.98 -7.51 -18.48
CA LYS A 166 -3.71 -6.91 -18.87
C LYS A 166 -3.91 -5.45 -19.26
N LEU A 167 -2.83 -4.66 -19.19
CA LEU A 167 -2.83 -3.27 -19.62
C LEU A 167 -3.23 -3.12 -21.11
N ARG A 168 -2.78 -4.06 -21.95
CA ARG A 168 -3.17 -4.17 -23.37
C ARG A 168 -4.68 -4.35 -23.54
N ASP A 169 -5.29 -5.25 -22.76
CA ASP A 169 -6.73 -5.50 -22.81
C ASP A 169 -7.52 -4.27 -22.36
N ALA A 170 -7.04 -3.59 -21.31
CA ALA A 170 -7.63 -2.35 -20.83
C ALA A 170 -7.55 -1.24 -21.89
N LEU A 171 -6.42 -1.11 -22.61
CA LEU A 171 -6.27 -0.14 -23.70
C LEU A 171 -7.29 -0.41 -24.82
N PHE A 172 -7.43 -1.67 -25.23
CA PHE A 172 -8.42 -2.06 -26.24
C PHE A 172 -9.85 -1.87 -25.76
N LEU A 173 -10.16 -2.14 -24.49
CA LEU A 173 -11.51 -1.93 -23.96
C LEU A 173 -11.87 -0.44 -23.88
N VAL A 174 -10.92 0.38 -23.42
CA VAL A 174 -11.15 1.80 -23.15
C VAL A 174 -11.12 2.63 -24.44
N HIS A 175 -10.30 2.24 -25.41
CA HIS A 175 -10.05 2.99 -26.65
C HIS A 175 -9.68 4.47 -26.39
N PRO A 176 -8.63 4.77 -25.60
CA PRO A 176 -8.23 6.16 -25.38
C PRO A 176 -7.71 6.79 -26.68
N LYS A 177 -8.14 8.02 -26.95
CA LYS A 177 -7.47 8.87 -27.95
C LYS A 177 -6.20 9.43 -27.32
N ALA A 178 -5.06 9.22 -27.97
CA ALA A 178 -3.80 9.81 -27.54
C ALA A 178 -3.89 11.35 -27.56
N LYS A 179 -3.31 11.99 -26.53
CA LYS A 179 -3.25 13.45 -26.40
C LYS A 179 -2.28 14.10 -27.40
N ASP A 180 -1.25 13.35 -27.82
CA ASP A 180 -0.19 13.76 -28.74
C ASP A 180 0.45 12.52 -29.40
N ASP A 181 1.35 12.74 -30.36
CA ASP A 181 2.01 11.67 -31.12
C ASP A 181 2.92 10.80 -30.23
N LEU A 182 3.56 11.38 -29.21
CA LEU A 182 4.40 10.63 -28.27
C LEU A 182 3.58 9.63 -27.47
N GLN A 183 2.40 10.04 -27.00
CA GLN A 183 1.47 9.17 -26.32
C GLN A 183 0.91 8.10 -27.26
N GLN A 184 0.71 8.41 -28.55
CA GLN A 184 0.30 7.42 -29.54
C GLN A 184 1.37 6.35 -29.75
N VAL A 185 2.65 6.73 -29.85
CA VAL A 185 3.78 5.79 -29.90
C VAL A 185 3.81 4.91 -28.65
N LEU A 186 3.60 5.49 -27.48
CA LEU A 186 3.52 4.75 -26.22
C LEU A 186 2.35 3.75 -26.20
N PHE A 187 1.16 4.16 -26.65
CA PHE A 187 0.02 3.24 -26.79
C PHE A 187 0.31 2.11 -27.78
N ASN A 188 1.02 2.37 -28.88
CA ASN A 188 1.44 1.34 -29.82
C ASN A 188 2.37 0.31 -29.15
N LYS A 189 3.31 0.74 -28.30
CA LYS A 189 4.17 -0.17 -27.52
C LYS A 189 3.37 -1.05 -26.56
N ILE A 190 2.31 -0.52 -25.93
CA ILE A 190 1.40 -1.33 -25.09
C ILE A 190 0.70 -2.40 -25.94
N VAL A 191 0.29 -2.05 -27.17
CA VAL A 191 -0.39 -2.97 -28.09
C VAL A 191 0.53 -4.07 -28.58
N SER A 192 1.76 -3.73 -28.96
CA SER A 192 2.75 -4.69 -29.47
C SER A 192 3.42 -5.52 -28.37
N GLY A 193 3.40 -5.04 -27.12
CA GLY A 193 4.08 -5.68 -26.00
C GLY A 193 5.54 -5.24 -25.83
N ASP A 194 5.93 -4.13 -26.47
CA ASP A 194 7.31 -3.63 -26.52
C ASP A 194 7.63 -2.56 -25.45
N LEU A 195 6.84 -2.50 -24.37
CA LEU A 195 7.16 -1.63 -23.24
C LEU A 195 8.51 -2.03 -22.64
N GLN A 196 9.39 -1.06 -22.44
CA GLN A 196 10.66 -1.32 -21.75
C GLN A 196 10.42 -1.78 -20.30
N THR A 197 11.06 -2.87 -19.91
CA THR A 197 11.11 -3.30 -18.51
C THR A 197 11.92 -2.27 -17.72
N PRO A 198 11.32 -1.56 -16.75
CA PRO A 198 12.06 -0.59 -15.98
C PRO A 198 13.09 -1.26 -15.07
N TYR A 199 14.26 -0.63 -14.92
CA TYR A 199 15.23 -1.03 -13.92
C TYR A 199 14.66 -0.80 -12.51
N THR A 200 14.41 -1.87 -11.76
CA THR A 200 14.07 -1.82 -10.33
C THR A 200 14.89 -2.83 -9.54
N TRP A 201 15.04 -2.61 -8.24
CA TRP A 201 15.73 -3.56 -7.38
C TRP A 201 15.03 -4.95 -7.39
N GLU A 202 13.70 -5.00 -7.52
CA GLU A 202 12.97 -6.26 -7.64
C GLU A 202 13.30 -7.01 -8.93
N THR A 203 13.45 -6.31 -10.06
CA THR A 203 13.80 -6.94 -11.35
C THR A 203 15.22 -7.49 -11.31
N GLU A 204 16.16 -6.72 -10.75
CA GLU A 204 17.56 -7.12 -10.63
C GLU A 204 17.74 -8.33 -9.71
N LEU A 205 17.14 -8.31 -8.51
CA LEU A 205 17.23 -9.44 -7.57
C LEU A 205 16.48 -10.68 -8.08
N SER A 206 15.34 -10.49 -8.74
CA SER A 206 14.61 -11.60 -9.37
C SER A 206 15.43 -12.24 -10.48
N ALA A 207 16.02 -11.43 -11.37
CA ALA A 207 16.86 -11.92 -12.45
C ALA A 207 18.07 -12.69 -11.92
N LEU A 208 18.76 -12.13 -10.91
CA LEU A 208 19.87 -12.81 -10.23
C LEU A 208 19.45 -14.13 -9.61
N GLY A 209 18.25 -14.20 -9.01
CA GLY A 209 17.71 -15.42 -8.41
C GLY A 209 17.38 -16.53 -9.42
N GLN A 210 17.21 -16.22 -10.70
CA GLN A 210 16.99 -17.20 -11.79
C GLN A 210 18.30 -17.74 -12.38
N ILE A 211 19.45 -17.16 -12.03
CA ILE A 211 20.76 -17.64 -12.48
C ILE A 211 21.11 -18.91 -11.69
N GLY A 212 21.59 -19.94 -12.40
CA GLY A 212 22.18 -21.12 -11.77
C GLY A 212 23.55 -20.78 -11.21
N PHE A 213 23.78 -21.11 -9.93
CA PHE A 213 25.07 -20.92 -9.27
C PHE A 213 25.71 -22.28 -8.98
N ASP A 214 27.03 -22.34 -9.10
CA ASP A 214 27.80 -23.57 -8.86
C ASP A 214 27.82 -23.98 -7.38
N SER A 215 27.60 -23.04 -6.46
CA SER A 215 27.47 -23.31 -5.02
C SER A 215 26.62 -22.27 -4.28
N ASP A 216 26.21 -22.59 -3.06
CA ASP A 216 25.50 -21.68 -2.16
C ASP A 216 26.36 -20.46 -1.78
N GLU A 217 27.68 -20.63 -1.68
CA GLU A 217 28.63 -19.55 -1.41
C GLU A 217 28.72 -18.58 -2.60
N ALA A 218 28.83 -19.10 -3.83
CA ALA A 218 28.85 -18.28 -5.04
C ALA A 218 27.55 -17.47 -5.18
N LYS A 219 26.41 -18.08 -4.84
CA LYS A 219 25.11 -17.39 -4.79
C LYS A 219 25.11 -16.30 -3.73
N ALA A 220 25.57 -16.59 -2.51
CA ALA A 220 25.61 -15.61 -1.43
C ALA A 220 26.49 -14.40 -1.77
N GLU A 221 27.65 -14.63 -2.40
CA GLU A 221 28.55 -13.57 -2.89
C GLU A 221 27.86 -12.68 -3.94
N ALA A 222 27.20 -13.31 -4.91
CA ALA A 222 26.50 -12.57 -5.96
C ALA A 222 25.36 -11.70 -5.42
N PHE A 223 24.59 -12.21 -4.46
CA PHE A 223 23.54 -11.43 -3.79
C PHE A 223 24.10 -10.30 -2.94
N ARG A 224 25.22 -10.51 -2.24
CA ARG A 224 25.94 -9.46 -1.52
C ARG A 224 26.37 -8.35 -2.46
N ALA A 225 27.13 -8.68 -3.51
CA ALA A 225 27.61 -7.72 -4.49
C ALA A 225 26.47 -6.92 -5.13
N LYS A 226 25.33 -7.58 -5.43
CA LYS A 226 24.15 -6.90 -5.97
C LYS A 226 23.51 -5.94 -4.97
N TRP A 227 23.43 -6.28 -3.69
CA TRP A 227 22.95 -5.35 -2.66
C TRP A 227 23.87 -4.14 -2.52
N GLU A 228 25.19 -4.35 -2.54
CA GLU A 228 26.18 -3.27 -2.50
C GLU A 228 26.04 -2.33 -3.70
N GLU A 229 25.91 -2.88 -4.92
CA GLU A 229 25.64 -2.11 -6.14
C GLU A 229 24.34 -1.29 -6.02
N LEU A 230 23.27 -1.88 -5.48
CA LEU A 230 21.99 -1.19 -5.28
C LEU A 230 22.09 -0.05 -4.27
N ILE A 231 22.88 -0.22 -3.21
CA ILE A 231 23.16 0.82 -2.20
C ILE A 231 23.94 1.97 -2.86
N ASP A 232 25.01 1.65 -3.59
CA ASP A 232 25.89 2.63 -4.23
C ASP A 232 25.23 3.40 -5.36
N SER A 233 24.37 2.73 -6.14
CA SER A 233 23.64 3.37 -7.23
C SER A 233 22.64 4.44 -6.75
N GLY A 234 22.26 4.43 -5.47
CA GLY A 234 21.20 5.29 -4.93
C GLY A 234 19.79 4.98 -5.46
N LYS A 235 19.64 3.97 -6.33
CA LYS A 235 18.37 3.63 -6.99
C LYS A 235 17.41 2.85 -6.10
N LEU A 236 17.89 2.33 -4.96
CA LEU A 236 17.03 1.71 -3.95
C LEU A 236 16.21 2.81 -3.25
N GLY A 237 14.90 2.88 -3.48
CA GLY A 237 14.04 3.85 -2.81
C GLY A 237 14.01 3.65 -1.28
N TYR A 238 13.77 4.73 -0.51
CA TYR A 238 13.82 4.70 0.96
C TYR A 238 12.90 3.62 1.58
N MET A 239 11.66 3.50 1.09
CA MET A 239 10.72 2.46 1.54
C MET A 239 11.22 1.04 1.21
N ALA A 240 11.87 0.85 0.06
CA ALA A 240 12.43 -0.43 -0.32
C ALA A 240 13.62 -0.79 0.57
N LEU A 241 14.48 0.18 0.90
CA LEU A 241 15.55 0.03 1.88
C LEU A 241 14.98 -0.42 3.24
N LEU A 242 14.05 0.36 3.81
CA LEU A 242 13.42 0.08 5.10
C LEU A 242 12.80 -1.34 5.19
N ARG A 243 12.21 -1.82 4.09
CA ARG A 243 11.57 -3.15 4.05
C ARG A 243 12.54 -4.31 3.85
N ASN A 244 13.77 -4.04 3.40
CA ASN A 244 14.77 -5.06 3.07
C ASN A 244 15.97 -5.06 4.02
N LEU A 245 15.92 -4.34 5.15
CA LEU A 245 17.03 -4.24 6.10
C LEU A 245 17.53 -5.61 6.58
N ARG A 246 16.62 -6.54 6.90
CA ARG A 246 16.96 -7.93 7.23
C ARG A 246 17.74 -8.60 6.09
N ASN A 247 17.25 -8.48 4.85
CA ASN A 247 17.88 -9.13 3.69
C ASN A 247 19.28 -8.55 3.40
N ILE A 248 19.46 -7.24 3.54
CA ILE A 248 20.75 -6.56 3.39
C ILE A 248 21.73 -7.03 4.48
N GLN A 249 21.26 -7.13 5.71
CA GLN A 249 22.06 -7.64 6.83
C GLN A 249 22.45 -9.12 6.63
N GLU A 250 21.50 -9.96 6.24
CA GLU A 250 21.71 -11.41 6.00
C GLU A 250 22.61 -11.68 4.79
N ALA A 251 22.59 -10.81 3.77
CA ALA A 251 23.54 -10.87 2.64
C ALA A 251 24.99 -10.58 3.07
N GLY A 252 25.19 -9.96 4.23
CA GLY A 252 26.51 -9.68 4.79
C GLY A 252 27.30 -8.66 3.99
N VAL A 253 26.65 -7.56 3.56
CA VAL A 253 27.32 -6.43 2.90
C VAL A 253 28.47 -5.87 3.77
N SER A 254 29.43 -5.20 3.14
CA SER A 254 30.55 -4.59 3.85
C SER A 254 30.10 -3.52 4.84
N TYR A 255 30.95 -3.25 5.84
CA TYR A 255 30.66 -2.23 6.84
C TYR A 255 30.45 -0.84 6.22
N ALA A 256 31.23 -0.48 5.20
CA ALA A 256 31.07 0.79 4.49
C ALA A 256 29.68 0.94 3.84
N HIS A 257 29.13 -0.14 3.26
CA HIS A 257 27.76 -0.12 2.72
C HIS A 257 26.71 -0.09 3.83
N PHE A 258 26.98 -0.77 4.94
CA PHE A 258 26.11 -0.76 6.11
C PHE A 258 26.02 0.66 6.74
N GLU A 259 27.12 1.37 6.86
CA GLU A 259 27.16 2.77 7.31
C GLU A 259 26.33 3.67 6.39
N LYS A 260 26.43 3.49 5.06
CA LYS A 260 25.58 4.23 4.10
C LYS A 260 24.09 3.99 4.34
N VAL A 261 23.70 2.74 4.63
CA VAL A 261 22.32 2.39 4.97
C VAL A 261 21.87 3.08 6.25
N CYS A 262 22.67 3.02 7.32
CA CYS A 262 22.33 3.64 8.60
C CYS A 262 22.25 5.17 8.50
N ALA A 263 23.23 5.80 7.83
CA ALA A 263 23.25 7.24 7.59
C ALA A 263 22.00 7.70 6.84
N ARG A 264 21.57 6.93 5.85
CA ARG A 264 20.37 7.22 5.07
C ARG A 264 19.08 7.08 5.88
N LEU A 265 18.95 6.01 6.67
CA LEU A 265 17.79 5.82 7.55
C LEU A 265 17.67 6.93 8.60
N ALA A 266 18.79 7.36 9.16
CA ALA A 266 18.84 8.40 10.18
C ALA A 266 18.68 9.83 9.62
N ASN A 267 18.71 10.01 8.28
CA ASN A 267 18.62 11.33 7.66
C ASN A 267 17.17 11.86 7.71
N ALA A 268 16.96 12.94 8.47
CA ALA A 268 15.63 13.53 8.67
C ALA A 268 14.96 14.02 7.37
N ASP A 269 15.73 14.54 6.41
CA ASP A 269 15.19 15.02 5.13
C ASP A 269 14.75 13.86 4.23
N GLU A 270 15.48 12.74 4.26
CA GLU A 270 15.06 11.51 3.59
C GLU A 270 13.79 10.93 4.23
N VAL A 271 13.74 10.89 5.56
CA VAL A 271 12.55 10.45 6.32
C VAL A 271 11.33 11.30 5.96
N ALA A 272 11.48 12.62 5.94
CA ALA A 272 10.40 13.56 5.61
C ALA A 272 9.89 13.38 4.18
N ARG A 273 10.80 13.22 3.21
CA ARG A 273 10.44 12.96 1.81
C ARG A 273 9.81 11.58 1.61
N ALA A 274 10.22 10.58 2.38
CA ALA A 274 9.74 9.21 2.26
C ALA A 274 8.30 9.01 2.77
N LYS A 275 7.81 9.92 3.64
CA LYS A 275 6.45 9.92 4.19
C LYS A 275 6.03 8.57 4.78
N GLN A 276 6.98 7.83 5.34
CA GLN A 276 6.69 6.59 6.06
C GLN A 276 6.16 6.95 7.45
N PHE A 277 5.06 6.31 7.84
CA PHE A 277 4.49 6.48 9.19
C PHE A 277 5.41 5.85 10.25
N PRO A 278 5.39 6.36 11.50
CA PRO A 278 6.24 5.88 12.59
C PRO A 278 6.21 4.36 12.79
N PHE A 279 5.02 3.74 12.72
CA PHE A 279 4.87 2.29 12.92
C PHE A 279 5.62 1.44 11.88
N ARG A 280 5.99 2.00 10.70
CA ARG A 280 6.79 1.29 9.69
C ARG A 280 8.22 1.07 10.16
N TYR A 281 8.78 2.01 10.91
CA TYR A 281 10.09 1.88 11.54
C TYR A 281 10.04 0.90 12.70
N LEU A 282 8.98 0.94 13.52
CA LEU A 282 8.73 -0.06 14.56
C LEU A 282 8.63 -1.47 13.97
N ALA A 283 7.97 -1.63 12.82
CA ALA A 283 7.86 -2.92 12.13
C ALA A 283 9.24 -3.44 11.70
N ALA A 284 10.08 -2.58 11.11
CA ALA A 284 11.44 -2.93 10.72
C ALA A 284 12.31 -3.25 11.95
N TYR A 285 12.21 -2.46 13.02
CA TYR A 285 12.90 -2.69 14.29
C TYR A 285 12.54 -4.07 14.87
N ARG A 286 11.23 -4.38 14.97
CA ARG A 286 10.74 -5.68 15.43
C ARG A 286 11.18 -6.85 14.54
N GLU A 287 11.38 -6.60 13.26
CA GLU A 287 11.89 -7.60 12.32
C GLU A 287 13.35 -7.93 12.62
N LEU A 288 14.18 -6.94 12.92
CA LEU A 288 15.62 -7.12 13.19
C LEU A 288 15.89 -7.77 14.56
N ILE A 289 15.10 -7.45 15.58
CA ILE A 289 15.28 -8.03 16.93
C ILE A 289 14.75 -9.46 17.07
N ASN A 290 13.88 -9.94 16.16
CA ASN A 290 13.27 -11.27 16.25
C ASN A 290 14.15 -12.32 15.54
N PRO A 291 14.82 -13.24 16.28
CA PRO A 291 15.69 -14.26 15.69
C PRO A 291 14.92 -15.48 15.11
N ALA A 292 13.60 -15.54 15.29
CA ALA A 292 12.82 -16.78 15.13
C ALA A 292 12.45 -17.19 13.67
N VAL A 293 13.07 -16.60 12.64
CA VAL A 293 12.81 -16.95 11.22
C VAL A 293 14.02 -17.56 10.50
N THR A 294 15.14 -17.81 11.18
CA THR A 294 16.14 -18.75 10.63
C THR A 294 15.70 -20.19 10.92
N LYS A 295 14.81 -20.74 10.10
CA LYS A 295 14.68 -22.21 9.97
C LYS A 295 15.94 -22.74 9.29
N VAL A 296 17.00 -22.95 10.07
CA VAL A 296 18.06 -23.89 9.70
C VAL A 296 17.85 -25.12 10.59
N PRO A 297 17.68 -26.33 10.03
CA PRO A 297 17.49 -27.54 10.82
C PRO A 297 18.65 -27.72 11.81
N ALA A 298 18.34 -28.26 12.99
CA ALA A 298 19.26 -28.45 14.11
C ALA A 298 20.35 -29.52 13.88
N GLN A 299 20.86 -29.66 12.66
CA GLN A 299 21.96 -30.55 12.31
C GLN A 299 23.11 -29.73 11.76
N SER A 300 23.86 -29.11 12.67
CA SER A 300 25.32 -29.09 12.61
C SER A 300 25.83 -28.07 13.62
N PHE A 301 26.17 -28.58 14.81
CA PHE A 301 26.98 -27.87 15.80
C PHE A 301 28.29 -27.35 15.18
N VAL A 302 28.81 -28.05 14.17
CA VAL A 302 29.97 -27.64 13.38
C VAL A 302 29.68 -26.36 12.58
N LYS A 303 28.51 -26.22 11.91
CA LYS A 303 28.15 -24.99 11.17
C LYS A 303 27.99 -23.77 12.10
N LYS A 304 27.55 -23.99 13.36
CA LYS A 304 27.57 -22.98 14.42
C LYS A 304 28.99 -22.59 14.85
N LEU A 305 29.91 -23.56 14.97
CA LEU A 305 31.31 -23.31 15.34
C LEU A 305 32.08 -22.62 14.21
N THR A 306 31.84 -23.03 12.96
CA THR A 306 32.40 -22.39 11.76
C THR A 306 31.87 -20.97 11.59
N ALA A 307 30.58 -20.73 11.86
CA ALA A 307 30.00 -19.39 11.90
C ALA A 307 30.60 -18.48 13.00
N LEU A 308 31.00 -19.08 14.13
CA LEU A 308 31.64 -18.37 15.25
C LEU A 308 33.10 -18.05 14.94
N MET A 309 33.80 -18.91 14.19
CA MET A 309 35.23 -18.74 13.84
C MET A 309 35.48 -18.01 12.52
N GLN A 310 34.52 -17.97 11.59
CA GLN A 310 34.64 -17.30 10.28
C GLN A 310 33.93 -15.94 10.21
N GLY A 311 33.68 -15.29 11.34
CA GLY A 311 33.17 -13.91 11.35
C GLY A 311 31.81 -13.75 10.63
N GLN A 312 30.77 -14.45 11.08
CA GLN A 312 29.42 -14.11 10.62
C GLN A 312 29.00 -12.75 11.22
N ASN A 313 28.89 -11.76 10.33
CA ASN A 313 28.53 -10.36 10.56
C ASN A 313 27.17 -10.18 11.29
N LYS A 314 27.13 -10.44 12.60
CA LYS A 314 26.02 -10.08 13.51
C LYS A 314 26.28 -8.78 14.29
N GLY A 315 27.42 -8.13 14.06
CA GLY A 315 27.94 -7.05 14.91
C GLY A 315 27.18 -5.73 14.86
N TYR A 316 26.56 -5.39 13.73
CA TYR A 316 26.09 -4.02 13.51
C TYR A 316 24.58 -3.81 13.73
N THR A 317 23.87 -4.83 14.23
CA THR A 317 22.43 -4.72 14.49
C THR A 317 22.11 -3.50 15.36
N GLY A 318 22.97 -3.18 16.35
CA GLY A 318 22.80 -2.02 17.23
C GLY A 318 22.74 -0.68 16.48
N GLU A 319 23.67 -0.43 15.56
CA GLU A 319 23.72 0.81 14.76
C GLU A 319 22.48 0.98 13.88
N LEU A 320 21.97 -0.14 13.34
CA LEU A 320 20.74 -0.12 12.54
C LEU A 320 19.49 0.13 13.39
N LEU A 321 19.43 -0.43 14.59
CA LEU A 321 18.36 -0.15 15.55
C LEU A 321 18.39 1.33 15.97
N GLU A 322 19.57 1.88 16.25
CA GLU A 322 19.73 3.31 16.57
C GLU A 322 19.31 4.21 15.39
N ALA A 323 19.67 3.84 14.15
CA ALA A 323 19.24 4.56 12.96
C ALA A 323 17.71 4.53 12.79
N LEU A 324 17.05 3.39 13.10
CA LEU A 324 15.59 3.28 13.09
C LEU A 324 14.93 4.11 14.20
N GLU A 325 15.55 4.22 15.38
CA GLU A 325 15.09 5.08 16.47
C GLU A 325 15.14 6.57 16.09
N LYS A 326 16.23 7.00 15.46
CA LYS A 326 16.34 8.36 14.89
C LYS A 326 15.29 8.58 13.80
N ALA A 327 15.09 7.60 12.92
CA ALA A 327 14.12 7.68 11.84
C ALA A 327 12.67 7.77 12.34
N VAL A 328 12.29 7.05 13.41
CA VAL A 328 10.94 7.12 13.97
C VAL A 328 10.65 8.47 14.62
N GLN A 329 11.64 9.06 15.30
CA GLN A 329 11.52 10.42 15.86
C GLN A 329 11.35 11.47 14.75
N ALA A 330 12.19 11.41 13.71
CA ALA A 330 12.07 12.30 12.56
C ALA A 330 10.73 12.12 11.82
N SER A 331 10.23 10.88 11.72
CA SER A 331 8.93 10.58 11.12
C SER A 331 7.78 11.18 11.92
N ALA A 332 7.81 11.08 13.25
CA ALA A 332 6.78 11.63 14.12
C ALA A 332 6.70 13.17 14.02
N ALA A 333 7.84 13.85 13.87
CA ALA A 333 7.89 15.31 13.68
C ALA A 333 7.20 15.79 12.39
N ASN A 334 7.01 14.92 11.39
CA ASN A 334 6.29 15.24 10.15
C ASN A 334 4.77 15.15 10.30
N ILE A 335 4.26 14.64 11.42
CA ILE A 335 2.83 14.57 11.70
C ILE A 335 2.41 15.89 12.32
N LYS A 336 1.43 16.56 11.72
CA LYS A 336 0.88 17.80 12.27
C LYS A 336 0.29 17.51 13.66
N GLY A 337 0.99 17.97 14.70
CA GLY A 337 0.54 17.89 16.08
C GLY A 337 -0.33 19.07 16.49
N PHE A 338 -0.54 19.14 17.80
CA PHE A 338 -1.16 20.29 18.45
C PHE A 338 -0.08 21.28 18.93
N ASP A 339 -0.44 22.55 19.08
CA ASP A 339 0.45 23.56 19.65
C ASP A 339 0.52 23.50 21.18
N HIS A 340 1.39 24.31 21.78
CA HIS A 340 1.61 24.38 23.23
C HIS A 340 0.39 24.88 24.01
N GLU A 341 -0.54 25.56 23.35
CA GLU A 341 -1.78 26.08 23.95
C GLU A 341 -2.88 25.01 24.03
N THR A 342 -2.75 23.94 23.24
CA THR A 342 -3.74 22.87 23.21
C THR A 342 -3.43 21.81 24.26
N ARG A 343 -4.31 21.71 25.28
CA ARG A 343 -4.28 20.60 26.24
C ARG A 343 -4.98 19.38 25.66
N VAL A 344 -4.25 18.29 25.48
CA VAL A 344 -4.73 17.03 24.92
C VAL A 344 -4.70 15.93 25.97
N LEU A 345 -5.79 15.17 26.09
CA LEU A 345 -5.82 13.89 26.80
C LEU A 345 -5.85 12.77 25.76
N LEU A 346 -4.82 11.93 25.74
CA LEU A 346 -4.78 10.72 24.91
C LEU A 346 -5.18 9.52 25.76
N ALA A 347 -6.33 8.92 25.43
CA ALA A 347 -6.80 7.67 26.04
C ALA A 347 -6.79 6.59 24.97
N CYS A 348 -5.75 5.75 24.97
CA CYS A 348 -5.57 4.67 24.01
C CYS A 348 -6.30 3.41 24.49
N ASP A 349 -7.13 2.84 23.62
CA ASP A 349 -7.77 1.55 23.88
C ASP A 349 -6.74 0.42 23.73
N VAL A 350 -6.56 -0.36 24.79
CA VAL A 350 -5.65 -1.51 24.87
C VAL A 350 -6.41 -2.82 25.13
N SER A 351 -7.73 -2.82 24.90
CA SER A 351 -8.58 -3.99 25.07
C SER A 351 -8.25 -5.09 24.06
N GLY A 352 -8.81 -6.29 24.28
CA GLY A 352 -8.56 -7.45 23.42
C GLY A 352 -8.93 -7.23 21.94
N SER A 353 -9.90 -6.34 21.64
CA SER A 353 -10.27 -6.01 20.26
C SER A 353 -9.17 -5.23 19.51
N MET A 354 -8.27 -4.57 20.24
CA MET A 354 -7.13 -3.83 19.70
C MET A 354 -5.87 -4.70 19.53
N GLN A 355 -5.91 -5.97 19.96
CA GLN A 355 -4.83 -6.94 19.80
C GLN A 355 -4.89 -7.68 18.46
N VAL A 356 -5.35 -6.99 17.41
CA VAL A 356 -5.45 -7.52 16.04
C VAL A 356 -4.37 -6.88 15.17
N PRO A 357 -3.69 -7.63 14.28
CA PRO A 357 -2.74 -7.05 13.33
C PRO A 357 -3.35 -5.96 12.45
N VAL A 358 -2.60 -4.89 12.22
CA VAL A 358 -3.04 -3.80 11.31
C VAL A 358 -3.18 -4.26 9.84
N SER A 359 -2.61 -5.43 9.50
CA SER A 359 -2.83 -6.15 8.25
C SER A 359 -2.44 -7.62 8.39
N ALA A 360 -2.91 -8.51 7.52
CA ALA A 360 -2.77 -9.97 7.66
C ALA A 360 -1.33 -10.49 7.92
N LYS A 361 -0.29 -9.81 7.42
CA LYS A 361 1.12 -10.21 7.62
C LYS A 361 1.89 -9.29 8.58
N SER A 362 1.21 -8.39 9.26
CA SER A 362 1.85 -7.42 10.15
C SER A 362 2.15 -8.00 11.51
N LYS A 363 3.33 -7.68 12.04
CA LYS A 363 3.68 -7.86 13.47
C LYS A 363 3.30 -6.64 14.32
N ILE A 364 2.79 -5.59 13.69
CA ILE A 364 2.22 -4.39 14.32
C ILE A 364 0.72 -4.65 14.52
N LEU A 365 0.27 -4.45 15.75
CA LEU A 365 -1.11 -4.60 16.20
C LEU A 365 -1.79 -3.23 16.26
N LEU A 366 -3.12 -3.19 16.30
CA LEU A 366 -3.87 -1.92 16.32
C LEU A 366 -3.53 -1.06 17.54
N TYR A 367 -3.20 -1.63 18.69
CA TYR A 367 -2.80 -0.85 19.87
C TYR A 367 -1.41 -0.20 19.73
N ASP A 368 -0.58 -0.63 18.78
CA ASP A 368 0.76 -0.05 18.55
C ASP A 368 0.70 1.28 17.76
N VAL A 369 -0.45 1.60 17.15
CA VAL A 369 -0.69 2.74 16.26
C VAL A 369 -1.66 3.70 16.91
#